data_AF-A0A523CWX2-F1
#
_entry.id   AF-A0A523CWX2-F1
#
_cell.length_a   1.000
_cell.length_b   1.000
_cell.length_c   1.000
_cell.angle_alpha   90.00
_cell.angle_beta   90.00
_cell.angle_gamma   90.00
#
_symmetry.space_group_name_H-M   'P 1'
#
loop_
_entity.id
_entity.type
_entity.pdbx_description
1 polymer ?
#
loop_
_entity_poly.entity_id
_entity_poly.type
_entity_poly.pdbx_seq_one_letter_code
_entity_poly.pdbx_strand_id
1 'polypeptide(L)' 'MSRRLMVIVLAAFFMGMTTWATLAQTPTRRKIDVSKLGPQVGERVPDFSLKDQHGKTWTLPSIMGPQGAMLVFVRSADW' A
#
# COMPACT_ATOMS: atom_id res chain seq x y z
N MET A 1 -5.31 50.50 -24.81
CA MET A 1 -5.78 49.09 -24.79
C MET A 1 -7.28 49.10 -24.52
N SER A 2 -8.13 48.52 -25.38
CA SER A 2 -9.58 48.55 -25.14
C SER A 2 -9.93 47.66 -23.94
N ARG A 3 -10.86 48.10 -23.08
CA ARG A 3 -11.27 47.38 -21.86
C ARG A 3 -11.67 45.92 -22.13
N ARG A 4 -12.17 45.64 -23.34
CA ARG A 4 -12.55 44.31 -23.83
C ARG A 4 -11.35 43.39 -24.07
N LEU A 5 -10.26 43.92 -24.62
CA LEU A 5 -9.04 43.14 -24.88
C LEU A 5 -8.36 42.69 -23.57
N MET A 6 -8.38 43.55 -22.56
CA MET A 6 -7.80 43.27 -21.25
C MET A 6 -8.56 42.16 -20.48
N VAL A 7 -9.89 42.12 -20.61
CA VAL A 7 -10.74 41.10 -19.95
C VAL A 7 -10.52 39.71 -20.56
N ILE A 8 -10.36 39.62 -21.89
CA ILE A 8 -10.13 38.35 -22.59
C ILE A 8 -8.78 37.75 -22.21
N VAL A 9 -7.72 38.57 -22.15
CA VAL A 9 -6.38 38.13 -21.74
C VAL A 9 -6.38 37.64 -20.29
N LEU A 10 -7.08 38.34 -19.39
CA LEU A 10 -7.19 37.93 -17.99
C LEU A 10 -7.91 36.59 -17.84
N ALA A 11 -9.01 36.39 -18.58
CA ALA A 11 -9.78 35.15 -18.55
C ALA A 11 -8.98 33.95 -19.10
N ALA A 12 -8.24 34.14 -20.19
CA ALA A 12 -7.37 33.11 -20.76
C ALA A 12 -6.22 32.72 -19.81
N PHE A 13 -5.67 33.69 -19.08
CA PHE A 13 -4.63 33.45 -18.08
C PHE A 13 -5.16 32.64 -16.88
N PHE A 14 -6.34 32.98 -16.36
CA PHE A 14 -6.99 32.22 -15.29
C PHE A 14 -7.37 30.79 -15.72
N MET A 15 -7.79 30.60 -16.98
CA MET A 15 -8.14 29.28 -17.52
C MET A 15 -6.90 28.41 -17.83
N GLY A 16 -5.77 29.01 -18.19
CA GLY A 16 -4.50 28.30 -18.33
C GLY A 16 -3.95 27.81 -16.99
N MET A 17 -3.99 28.66 -15.96
CA MET A 17 -3.50 28.34 -14.61
C MET A 17 -4.25 27.19 -13.92
N THR A 18 -5.56 27.03 -14.16
CA THR A 18 -6.35 25.95 -13.53
C THR A 18 -6.06 24.57 -14.11
N THR A 19 -5.56 24.48 -15.36
CA THR A 19 -5.29 23.19 -16.02
C THR A 19 -3.95 22.56 -15.63
N TRP A 20 -2.99 23.31 -15.09
CA TRP A 20 -1.68 22.77 -14.67
C TRP A 20 -1.67 22.19 -13.25
N ALA A 21 -2.57 22.65 -12.38
CA ALA A 21 -2.61 22.23 -10.98
C ALA A 21 -3.11 20.78 -10.78
N THR A 22 -3.84 20.20 -11.74
CA THR A 22 -4.41 18.85 -11.61
C THR A 22 -3.44 17.73 -12.00
N LEU A 23 -2.38 18.02 -12.77
CA LEU A 23 -1.41 17.01 -13.21
C LEU A 23 -0.24 16.80 -12.23
N ALA A 24 -0.06 17.71 -11.27
CA ALA A 24 1.08 17.67 -10.33
C ALA A 24 0.80 16.92 -9.01
N GLN A 25 -0.39 16.35 -8.84
CA GLN A 25 -0.72 15.56 -7.65
C GLN A 25 -0.05 14.19 -7.73
N THR A 26 1.21 14.12 -7.30
CA THR A 26 1.88 12.84 -7.07
C THR A 26 1.19 12.18 -5.86
N PRO A 27 0.61 10.97 -5.98
CA PRO A 27 -0.04 10.32 -4.86
C PRO A 27 0.98 10.14 -3.73
N THR A 28 0.78 10.81 -2.60
CA THR A 28 1.61 10.58 -1.42
C THR A 28 1.32 9.17 -0.91
N ARG A 29 2.32 8.28 -0.97
CA ARG A 29 2.20 6.91 -0.44
C ARG A 29 1.86 6.99 1.04
N ARG A 30 0.65 6.57 1.41
CA ARG A 30 0.25 6.47 2.82
C ARG A 30 1.19 5.46 3.52
N LYS A 31 1.87 5.91 4.57
CA LYS A 31 2.70 5.04 5.41
C LYS A 31 1.79 4.03 6.10
N ILE A 32 2.10 2.75 5.96
CA ILE A 32 1.39 1.67 6.65
C ILE A 32 2.04 1.52 8.03
N ASP A 33 1.24 1.56 9.09
CA ASP A 33 1.70 1.27 10.44
C ASP A 33 1.75 -0.25 10.65
N VAL A 34 2.93 -0.83 10.40
CA VAL A 34 3.15 -2.28 10.49
C VAL A 34 3.01 -2.82 11.92
N SER A 35 3.11 -1.97 12.95
CA SER A 35 2.95 -2.40 14.35
C SER A 35 1.53 -2.85 14.67
N LYS A 36 0.56 -2.39 13.88
CA LYS A 36 -0.87 -2.71 14.03
C LYS A 36 -1.31 -3.85 13.13
N LEU A 37 -0.39 -4.47 12.39
CA LEU A 37 -0.71 -5.55 11.47
C LEU A 37 -0.41 -6.91 12.09
N GLY A 38 -1.33 -7.85 11.88
CA GLY A 38 -1.19 -9.22 12.36
C GLY A 38 -1.55 -9.39 13.85
N PRO A 39 -1.53 -10.64 14.32
CA PRO A 39 -1.84 -10.97 15.71
C PRO A 39 -0.85 -10.31 16.68
N GLN A 40 -1.39 -9.75 17.75
CA GLN A 40 -0.60 -9.16 18.84
C GLN A 40 -0.14 -10.24 19.83
N VAL A 41 0.80 -9.88 20.72
CA VAL A 41 1.25 -10.81 21.78
C VAL A 41 0.07 -11.22 22.66
N GLY A 42 -0.11 -12.53 22.82
CA GLY A 42 -1.24 -13.11 23.56
C GLY A 42 -2.48 -13.38 22.69
N GLU A 43 -2.54 -12.86 21.47
CA GLU A 43 -3.58 -13.20 20.51
C GLU A 43 -3.27 -14.53 19.81
N ARG A 44 -4.34 -15.21 19.39
CA ARG A 44 -4.24 -16.47 18.65
C ARG A 44 -3.81 -16.20 17.21
N VAL A 45 -2.80 -16.94 16.74
CA VAL A 45 -2.43 -16.96 15.32
C VAL A 45 -3.57 -17.62 14.52
N PRO A 46 -4.06 -17.01 13.43
CA PRO A 46 -5.07 -17.61 12.57
C PRO A 46 -4.59 -18.94 11.99
N ASP A 47 -5.53 -19.88 11.85
CA ASP A 47 -5.24 -21.13 11.15
C ASP A 47 -4.92 -20.85 9.67
N PHE A 48 -4.05 -21.68 9.10
CA PHE A 48 -3.70 -21.63 7.70
C PHE A 48 -3.53 -23.03 7.12
N SER A 49 -3.66 -23.10 5.79
CA SER A 49 -3.36 -24.26 4.97
C SER A 49 -2.68 -23.76 3.71
N LEU A 50 -1.35 -23.79 3.69
CA LEU A 50 -0.52 -23.18 2.65
C LEU A 50 0.32 -24.25 1.98
N LYS A 51 0.52 -24.11 0.67
CA LYS A 51 1.44 -24.95 -0.08
C LYS A 51 2.85 -24.38 -0.01
N ASP A 52 3.83 -25.26 0.20
CA ASP A 52 5.24 -24.91 0.01
C ASP A 52 5.63 -24.93 -1.48
N GLN A 53 6.91 -24.71 -1.75
CA GLN A 53 7.47 -24.67 -3.11
C GLN A 53 7.38 -26.01 -3.86
N HIS A 54 7.20 -27.13 -3.15
CA HIS A 54 7.00 -28.46 -3.74
C HIS A 54 5.51 -28.84 -3.83
N GLY A 55 4.60 -27.93 -3.46
CA GLY A 55 3.17 -28.15 -3.45
C GLY A 55 2.66 -28.94 -2.24
N LYS A 56 3.52 -29.24 -1.25
CA LYS A 56 3.12 -29.91 -0.02
C LYS A 56 2.36 -28.92 0.86
N THR A 57 1.22 -29.35 1.37
CA THR A 57 0.39 -28.53 2.27
C THR A 57 0.93 -28.58 3.70
N TRP A 58 1.09 -27.40 4.29
CA TRP A 58 1.41 -27.18 5.68
C TRP A 58 0.29 -26.43 6.38
N THR A 59 0.04 -26.78 7.64
CA THR A 59 -0.97 -26.16 8.48
C THR A 59 -0.31 -25.66 9.76
N LEU A 60 -0.97 -24.75 10.48
CA LEU A 60 -0.46 -24.29 11.78
C LEU A 60 -0.18 -25.48 12.73
N PRO A 61 -1.10 -26.45 12.94
CA PRO A 61 -0.79 -27.60 13.79
C PRO A 61 0.38 -28.47 13.32
N SER A 62 0.59 -28.62 12.00
CA SER A 62 1.62 -29.54 11.50
C SER A 62 3.04 -28.99 11.61
N ILE A 63 3.21 -27.68 11.79
CA ILE A 63 4.52 -27.03 11.95
C ILE A 63 4.89 -26.73 13.41
N MET A 64 3.96 -26.94 14.36
CA MET A 64 4.21 -26.67 15.77
C MET A 64 5.17 -27.70 16.36
N GLY A 65 6.29 -27.22 16.91
CA GLY A 65 7.20 -28.03 17.71
C GLY A 65 6.99 -27.85 19.23
N PRO A 66 7.77 -28.56 20.07
CA PRO A 66 7.71 -28.42 21.53
C PRO A 66 7.99 -27.00 22.04
N GLN A 67 8.71 -26.20 21.25
CA GLN A 67 9.04 -24.80 21.55
C GLN A 67 8.18 -23.80 20.75
N GLY A 68 7.13 -24.27 20.07
CA GLY A 68 6.33 -23.47 19.16
C GLY A 68 6.87 -23.44 17.73
N ALA A 69 6.45 -22.43 16.97
CA ALA A 69 6.84 -22.21 15.58
C ALA A 69 7.16 -20.73 15.33
N MET A 70 8.06 -20.46 14.39
CA MET A 70 8.37 -19.11 13.92
C MET A 70 7.82 -18.91 12.51
N LEU A 71 6.95 -17.92 12.34
CA LEU A 71 6.40 -17.53 11.04
C LEU A 71 7.08 -16.25 10.54
N VAL A 72 7.79 -16.33 9.42
CA VAL A 72 8.50 -15.18 8.82
C VAL A 72 7.80 -14.78 7.52
N PHE A 73 7.33 -13.53 7.45
CA PHE A 73 6.71 -12.96 6.26
C PHE A 73 7.73 -12.13 5.49
N VAL A 74 7.99 -12.49 4.23
CA VAL A 74 8.89 -11.76 3.33
C VAL A 74 8.13 -11.28 2.09
N ARG A 75 8.45 -10.07 1.62
CA ARG A 75 7.92 -9.54 0.36
C ARG A 75 8.94 -9.78 -0.74
N SER A 76 8.58 -10.64 -1.69
CA SER A 76 9.46 -11.15 -2.74
C SER A 76 10.56 -12.03 -2.16
N ALA A 77 10.47 -13.32 -2.45
CA ALA A 77 11.50 -14.29 -2.20
C ALA A 77 12.33 -14.42 -3.49
N ASP A 78 13.63 -14.15 -3.39
CA ASP A 78 14.65 -14.31 -4.43
C ASP A 78 15.40 -15.66 -4.32
N TRP A 79 14.84 -16.60 -3.55
CA TRP A 79 15.41 -17.90 -3.21
C TRP A 79 14.60 -19.07 -3.77
#